data_AF-A0A967WKR5-F1
#
_entry.id   AF-A0A967WKR5-F1
#
_cell.length_a   1.000
_cell.length_b   1.000
_cell.length_c   1.000
_cell.angle_alpha   90.00
_cell.angle_beta   90.00
_cell.angle_gamma   90.00
#
_symmetry.space_group_name_H-M   'P 1'
#
loop_
_entity.id
_entity.type
_entity.pdbx_description
1 polymer ?
#
loop_
_entity_poly.entity_id
_entity_poly.type
_entity_poly.pdbx_seq_one_letter_code
_entity_poly.pdbx_strand_id
1 'polypeptide(L)' 'STDLEWGRTWYRNGEEYVAKTASWSGQEDGTWSLWLFRTSGDPLVPGSYELRLYLQGKEVQRATFVINE' A
#
# COMPACT_ATOMS: atom_id res chain seq x y z
N SER A 1 16.48 -13.94 8.98
CA SER A 1 15.22 -14.62 9.33
C SER A 1 14.20 -14.27 8.26
N THR A 2 13.59 -15.26 7.62
CA THR A 2 12.59 -15.08 6.54
C THR A 2 11.17 -14.77 7.06
N ASP A 3 11.01 -14.58 8.38
CA ASP A 3 9.70 -14.39 9.02
C ASP A 3 9.33 -12.92 9.24
N LEU A 4 9.88 -12.01 8.43
CA LEU A 4 9.49 -10.60 8.49
C LEU A 4 8.12 -10.42 7.84
N GLU A 5 7.06 -10.36 8.65
CA GLU A 5 5.76 -9.90 8.19
C GLU A 5 5.84 -8.42 7.79
N TRP A 6 5.33 -8.11 6.62
CA TRP A 6 5.10 -6.75 6.16
C TRP A 6 3.66 -6.59 5.68
N GLY A 7 3.19 -5.36 5.70
CA GLY A 7 1.82 -5.02 5.29
C GLY A 7 1.75 -3.70 4.55
N ARG A 8 0.66 -3.53 3.82
CA ARG A 8 0.28 -2.26 3.20
C ARG A 8 -1.21 -2.05 3.33
N THR A 9 -1.60 -0.81 3.58
CA THR A 9 -3.00 -0.39 3.56
C THR A 9 -3.13 0.88 2.73
N TRP A 10 -3.98 0.82 1.71
CA TRP A 10 -4.43 1.97 0.96
C TRP A 10 -5.70 2.51 1.60
N TYR A 11 -5.76 3.81 1.81
CA TYR A 11 -6.96 4.53 2.23
C TYR A 11 -7.41 5.46 1.11
N ARG A 12 -8.73 5.67 1.01
CA ARG A 12 -9.32 6.71 0.16
C ARG A 12 -10.26 7.56 1.02
N ASN A 13 -10.04 8.86 1.05
CA ASN A 13 -10.81 9.82 1.85
C ASN A 13 -10.84 9.45 3.36
N GLY A 14 -9.74 8.87 3.86
CA GLY A 14 -9.60 8.44 5.26
C GLY A 14 -10.20 7.07 5.59
N GLU A 15 -10.91 6.44 4.65
CA GLU A 15 -11.46 5.10 4.81
C GLU A 15 -10.52 4.03 4.25
N GLU A 16 -10.43 2.88 4.90
CA GLU A 16 -9.65 1.74 4.39
C GLU A 16 -10.24 1.31 3.04
N TYR A 17 -9.37 1.28 2.02
CA TYR A 17 -9.76 0.91 0.66
C TYR A 17 -9.28 -0.50 0.30
N VAL A 18 -7.99 -0.79 0.52
CA VAL A 18 -7.41 -2.13 0.28
C VAL A 18 -6.26 -2.39 1.26
N ALA A 19 -6.33 -3.49 2.01
CA ALA A 19 -5.26 -3.94 2.89
C ALA A 19 -4.66 -5.28 2.41
N LYS A 20 -3.35 -5.48 2.61
CA LYS A 20 -2.67 -6.76 2.40
C LYS A 20 -1.48 -6.92 3.33
N THR A 21 -1.37 -8.10 3.95
CA THR A 21 -0.17 -8.57 4.66
C THR A 21 0.47 -9.75 3.94
N ALA A 22 1.78 -9.91 4.11
CA ALA A 22 2.55 -11.03 3.58
C ALA A 22 3.86 -11.21 4.35
N SER A 23 4.42 -12.41 4.33
CA SER A 23 5.83 -12.60 4.70
C SER A 23 6.74 -11.99 3.64
N TRP A 24 7.83 -11.38 4.07
CA TRP A 24 8.84 -10.85 3.17
C TRP A 24 9.58 -11.99 2.49
N SER A 25 9.44 -12.09 1.17
CA SER A 25 10.15 -13.06 0.34
C SER A 25 11.22 -12.42 -0.55
N GLY A 26 11.56 -11.16 -0.29
CA GLY A 26 12.58 -10.42 -1.01
C GLY A 26 13.99 -10.57 -0.41
N GLN A 27 14.95 -9.92 -1.05
CA GLN A 27 16.30 -9.75 -0.50
C GLN A 27 16.30 -8.77 0.68
N GLU A 28 17.41 -8.68 1.42
CA GLU A 28 17.55 -7.75 2.55
C GLU A 28 17.54 -6.28 2.09
N ASP A 29 17.99 -6.01 0.87
CA ASP A 29 17.99 -4.70 0.23
C ASP A 29 17.49 -4.75 -1.22
N GLY A 30 17.06 -3.60 -1.74
CA GLY A 30 16.58 -3.44 -3.10
C GLY A 30 15.41 -2.49 -3.23
N THR A 31 14.75 -2.50 -4.40
CA THR A 31 13.56 -1.68 -4.68
C THR A 31 12.41 -2.58 -5.10
N TRP A 32 11.24 -2.34 -4.51
CA TRP A 32 10.00 -3.05 -4.79
C TRP A 32 8.91 -2.07 -5.16
N SER A 33 8.05 -2.45 -6.11
CA SER A 33 6.95 -1.61 -6.59
C SER A 33 5.60 -2.13 -6.11
N LEU A 34 4.68 -1.19 -5.86
CA LEU A 34 3.31 -1.44 -5.48
C LEU A 34 2.39 -0.67 -6.42
N TRP A 35 1.29 -1.31 -6.79
CA TRP A 35 0.30 -0.72 -7.70
C TRP A 35 -1.09 -0.78 -7.07
N LEU A 36 -1.84 0.29 -7.25
CA LEU A 36 -3.28 0.36 -7.00
C LEU A 36 -3.95 0.60 -8.35
N PHE A 37 -4.78 -0.35 -8.79
CA PHE A 37 -5.45 -0.29 -10.09
C PHE A 37 -6.82 -0.97 -10.01
N ARG A 38 -7.72 -0.62 -10.93
CA ARG A 38 -9.03 -1.26 -11.08
C ARG A 38 -8.96 -2.33 -12.15
N THR A 39 -9.45 -3.53 -11.85
CA THR A 39 -9.49 -4.64 -12.82
C THR A 39 -10.42 -4.38 -13.99
N SER A 40 -11.37 -3.43 -13.87
CA SER A 40 -12.22 -2.99 -14.98
C SER A 40 -11.46 -2.17 -16.04
N GLY A 41 -10.26 -1.66 -15.73
CA GLY A 41 -9.52 -0.74 -16.60
C GLY A 41 -9.96 0.72 -16.50
N ASP A 42 -11.03 1.02 -15.76
CA ASP A 42 -11.46 2.38 -15.51
C ASP A 42 -10.43 3.17 -14.68
N PRO A 43 -10.40 4.51 -14.78
CA PRO A 43 -9.62 5.35 -13.89
C PRO A 43 -9.92 5.08 -12.41
N LEU A 44 -8.90 5.29 -11.56
CA LEU A 44 -9.12 5.38 -10.13
C LEU A 44 -10.12 6.51 -9.85
N VAL A 45 -10.99 6.28 -8.88
CA VAL A 45 -12.00 7.26 -8.48
C VAL A 45 -11.28 8.48 -7.87
N PRO A 46 -11.64 9.73 -8.23
CA PRO A 46 -11.10 10.91 -7.59
C PRO A 46 -11.20 10.86 -6.06
N GLY A 47 -10.20 11.44 -5.38
CA GLY A 47 -10.14 11.44 -3.92
C GLY A 47 -8.74 11.63 -3.37
N SER A 48 -8.66 11.81 -2.05
CA SER A 48 -7.39 11.76 -1.32
C SER A 48 -7.03 10.31 -1.04
N TYR A 49 -5.80 9.94 -1.38
CA TYR A 49 -5.28 8.60 -1.18
C TYR A 49 -4.10 8.63 -0.22
N GLU A 50 -4.00 7.58 0.58
CA GLU A 50 -2.90 7.36 1.50
C GLU A 50 -2.43 5.91 1.40
N LEU A 51 -1.13 5.69 1.29
CA LEU A 51 -0.49 4.40 1.44
C LEU A 51 0.24 4.38 2.78
N ARG A 52 -0.06 3.40 3.63
CA ARG A 52 0.72 3.09 4.82
C ARG A 52 1.44 1.75 4.64
N LEU A 53 2.72 1.71 5.01
CA LEU A 53 3.52 0.48 5.03
C LEU A 53 3.79 0.07 6.47
N TYR A 54 3.74 -1.23 6.72
CA TYR A 54 3.89 -1.83 8.03
C TYR A 54 4.98 -2.89 8.02
N LEU A 55 5.77 -2.95 9.08
CA LEU A 55 6.64 -4.09 9.40
C LEU A 55 6.25 -4.60 10.78
N GLN A 56 5.95 -5.89 10.90
CA GLN A 56 5.53 -6.52 12.17
C GLN A 56 4.36 -5.74 12.82
N GLY A 57 3.35 -5.40 12.02
CA GLY A 57 2.18 -4.61 12.46
C GLY A 57 2.43 -3.14 12.80
N LYS A 58 3.68 -2.65 12.77
CA LYS A 58 4.01 -1.25 13.07
C LYS A 58 4.13 -0.43 11.79
N GLU A 59 3.46 0.72 11.73
CA GLU A 59 3.61 1.69 10.63
C GLU A 59 5.07 2.18 10.58
N VAL A 60 5.71 2.02 9.43
CA VAL A 60 7.09 2.46 9.19
C VAL A 60 7.20 3.55 8.14
N GLN A 61 6.19 3.69 7.28
CA GLN A 61 6.18 4.71 6.24
C GLN A 61 4.75 5.06 5.82
N ARG A 62 4.58 6.30 5.36
CA ARG A 62 3.33 6.81 4.81
C ARG A 62 3.55 7.74 3.63
N ALA A 63 2.70 7.64 2.62
CA ALA A 63 2.66 8.53 1.46
C ALA A 63 1.22 8.94 1.18
N THR A 64 1.03 10.17 0.70
CA THR A 64 -0.29 10.70 0.32
C THR A 64 -0.25 11.29 -1.08
N PHE A 65 -1.37 11.21 -1.80
CA PHE A 65 -1.57 11.85 -3.10
C PHE A 65 -3.05 12.13 -3.32
N VAL A 66 -3.35 12.99 -4.29
CA VAL A 66 -4.73 13.34 -4.67
C VAL A 66 -4.92 13.04 -6.14
N ILE A 67 -6.05 12.42 -6.46
CA ILE A 67 -6.54 12.30 -7.84
C ILE A 67 -7.71 13.28 -7.97
N ASN A 68 -7.55 14.24 -8.87
CA ASN A 68 -8.61 15.17 -9.27
C ASN A 68 -9.28 14.70 -10.56
N GLU A 69 -10.42 15.32 -10.89
CA GLU A 69 -11.10 15.16 -12.20
C GLU A 69 -10.31 15.79 -13.35
#